data_AF-A0A2N2K0T8-F1
#
_entry.id   AF-A0A2N2K0T8-F1
#
_cell.length_a   1.000
_cell.length_b   1.000
_cell.length_c   1.000
_cell.angle_alpha   90.00
_cell.angle_beta   90.00
_cell.angle_gamma   90.00
#
_symmetry.space_group_name_H-M   'P 1'
#
loop_
_entity.id
_entity.type
_entity.pdbx_description
1 polymer ?
#
loop_
_entity_poly.entity_id
_entity_poly.type
_entity_poly.pdbx_seq_one_letter_code
_entity_poly.pdbx_strand_id
1 'polypeptide(L)'
;MRSRFFQFASIWALFITLSFLFGCTNYYRITNPDTGKAYYSTDVDAKGDGVLEFTDAKTGEKVTLPGSEVREITKEEFETNRAR
;
A
#
# COMPACT_ATOMS: atom_id res chain seq x y z
N MET A 1 2.49 46.85 -20.69
CA MET A 1 1.47 45.78 -20.61
C MET A 1 2.19 44.43 -20.52
N ARG A 2 2.60 44.00 -19.33
CA ARG A 2 3.49 42.84 -19.12
C ARG A 2 3.14 42.17 -17.80
N SER A 3 2.03 41.43 -17.74
CA SER A 3 1.74 40.61 -16.54
C SER A 3 0.58 39.61 -16.66
N ARG A 4 -0.33 39.70 -17.64
CA ARG A 4 -1.56 38.87 -17.61
C ARG A 4 -1.50 37.54 -18.37
N PHE A 5 -0.56 37.38 -19.31
CA PHE A 5 -0.39 36.12 -20.07
C PHE A 5 0.38 35.03 -19.29
N PHE A 6 1.21 35.43 -18.32
CA PHE A 6 2.06 34.50 -17.56
C PHE A 6 1.35 33.89 -16.33
N GLN A 7 0.29 34.55 -15.82
CA GLN A 7 -0.47 34.05 -14.67
C GLN A 7 -1.37 32.86 -15.00
N PHE A 8 -1.87 32.74 -16.24
CA PHE A 8 -2.72 31.61 -16.63
C PHE A 8 -1.91 30.33 -16.88
N ALA A 9 -0.65 30.43 -17.33
CA ALA A 9 0.20 29.26 -17.57
C ALA A 9 0.58 28.49 -16.28
N SER A 10 0.69 29.19 -15.14
CA SER A 10 1.08 28.57 -13.86
C SER A 10 -0.02 27.75 -13.20
N ILE A 11 -1.29 28.09 -13.41
CA ILE A 11 -2.43 27.37 -12.80
C ILE A 11 -2.70 26.05 -13.52
N TRP A 12 -2.47 25.99 -14.83
CA TRP A 12 -2.58 24.76 -15.63
C TRP A 12 -1.43 23.78 -15.39
N ALA A 13 -0.22 24.28 -15.13
CA ALA A 13 0.93 23.43 -14.78
C ALA A 13 0.75 22.72 -13.42
N LEU A 14 0.02 23.32 -12.48
CA LEU A 14 -0.24 22.75 -11.15
C LEU A 14 -1.29 21.63 -11.17
N PHE A 15 -2.20 21.62 -12.16
CA PHE A 15 -3.22 20.59 -12.31
C PHE A 15 -2.66 19.30 -12.94
N ILE A 16 -1.65 19.41 -13.80
CA ILE A 16 -1.03 18.26 -14.50
C ILE A 16 -0.16 17.42 -13.55
N THR A 17 0.40 18.01 -12.49
CA THR A 17 1.25 17.29 -11.53
C THR A 17 0.46 16.48 -10.50
N LEU A 18 -0.84 16.75 -10.31
CA LEU A 18 -1.65 16.10 -9.26
C LEU A 18 -2.19 14.70 -9.67
N SER A 19 -2.14 14.36 -10.96
CA SER A 19 -2.73 13.11 -11.48
C SER A 19 -1.86 11.86 -11.31
N PHE A 20 -0.64 11.99 -10.79
CA PHE A 20 0.32 10.87 -10.71
C PHE A 20 0.23 10.03 -9.42
N LEU A 21 -0.71 10.31 -8.51
CA LEU A 21 -0.82 9.61 -7.24
C LEU A 21 -1.69 8.33 -7.27
N PHE A 22 -2.26 7.97 -8.43
CA PHE A 22 -2.90 6.65 -8.59
C PHE A 22 -1.83 5.59 -8.91
N GLY A 23 -0.93 5.34 -7.96
CA GLY A 23 -0.10 4.15 -7.99
C GLY A 23 -0.99 2.92 -7.85
N CYS A 24 -0.86 1.95 -8.75
CA CYS A 24 -1.42 0.61 -8.56
C CYS A 24 -0.85 0.07 -7.24
N THR A 25 -1.66 0.09 -6.19
CA THR A 25 -1.33 -0.49 -4.89
C THR A 25 -1.81 -1.93 -4.92
N ASN A 26 -0.91 -2.87 -4.67
CA ASN A 26 -1.28 -4.27 -4.48
C ASN A 26 -1.65 -4.49 -3.00
N TYR A 27 -2.54 -5.44 -2.75
CA TYR A 27 -3.01 -5.74 -1.40
C TYR A 27 -2.74 -7.20 -1.09
N TYR A 28 -2.23 -7.48 0.10
CA TYR A 28 -1.79 -8.80 0.50
C TYR A 28 -2.48 -9.26 1.78
N ARG A 29 -2.85 -10.54 1.79
CA ARG A 29 -3.22 -11.31 2.97
C ARG A 29 -2.07 -12.24 3.30
N ILE A 30 -1.50 -12.09 4.49
CA ILE A 30 -0.41 -12.92 5.00
C ILE A 30 -0.97 -13.80 6.11
N THR A 31 -0.87 -15.12 5.96
CA THR A 31 -1.34 -16.07 6.97
C THR A 31 -0.16 -16.67 7.71
N ASN A 32 -0.15 -16.53 9.03
CA ASN A 32 0.80 -17.22 9.90
C ASN A 32 0.39 -18.70 9.99
N PRO A 33 1.23 -19.65 9.55
CA PRO A 33 0.91 -21.08 9.57
C PRO A 33 0.85 -21.65 11.00
N ASP A 34 1.62 -21.09 11.94
CA ASP A 34 1.72 -21.58 13.32
C ASP A 34 0.50 -21.22 14.15
N THR A 35 -0.08 -20.04 13.92
CA THR A 35 -1.20 -19.50 14.71
C THR A 35 -2.51 -19.44 13.94
N GLY A 36 -2.49 -19.59 12.61
CA GLY A 36 -3.63 -19.36 11.73
C GLY A 36 -4.05 -17.88 11.63
N LYS A 37 -3.33 -16.96 12.28
CA LYS A 37 -3.65 -15.53 12.27
C LYS A 37 -3.38 -14.94 10.89
N ALA A 38 -4.37 -14.21 10.37
CA ALA A 38 -4.25 -13.45 9.13
C ALA A 38 -3.85 -12.00 9.42
N TYR A 39 -2.98 -11.48 8.57
CA TYR A 39 -2.52 -10.10 8.55
C TYR A 39 -2.77 -9.51 7.17
N TYR A 40 -2.86 -8.19 7.12
CA TYR A 40 -3.15 -7.46 5.89
C TYR A 40 -2.10 -6.38 5.69
N SER A 41 -1.49 -6.31 4.52
CA SER A 41 -0.50 -5.28 4.19
C SER A 41 -0.61 -4.88 2.72
N THR A 42 -0.19 -3.67 2.39
CA THR A 42 0.01 -3.22 1.00
C THR A 42 1.45 -3.42 0.53
N ASP A 43 2.35 -3.78 1.44
CA ASP A 43 3.78 -3.94 1.18
C ASP A 43 4.34 -5.14 1.96
N VAL A 44 5.20 -5.93 1.31
CA VAL A 44 5.80 -7.14 1.89
C VAL A 44 7.25 -7.20 1.44
N ASP A 45 8.18 -7.15 2.40
CA ASP A 45 9.62 -7.23 2.18
C ASP A 45 10.12 -8.63 2.54
N ALA A 46 10.72 -9.34 1.58
CA ALA A 46 11.32 -10.64 1.82
C ALA A 46 12.76 -10.46 2.32
N LYS A 47 13.02 -10.82 3.58
CA LYS A 47 14.35 -10.70 4.21
C LYS A 47 15.32 -11.84 3.84
N GLY A 48 14.87 -12.83 3.07
CA GLY A 48 15.61 -14.06 2.78
C GLY A 48 15.14 -15.23 3.65
N ASP A 49 15.53 -16.45 3.29
CA ASP A 49 15.22 -17.71 4.01
C ASP A 49 13.72 -17.93 4.33
N GLY A 50 12.82 -17.40 3.48
CA GLY A 50 11.37 -17.53 3.68
C GLY A 50 10.80 -16.66 4.81
N VAL A 51 11.55 -15.66 5.27
CA VAL A 51 11.10 -14.67 6.26
C VAL A 51 10.58 -13.43 5.58
N LEU A 52 9.39 -12.99 5.99
CA LEU A 52 8.74 -11.77 5.50
C LEU A 52 8.68 -10.72 6.60
N GLU A 53 8.94 -9.47 6.23
CA GLU A 53 8.71 -8.29 7.06
C GLU A 53 7.62 -7.44 6.38
N PHE A 54 6.60 -7.07 7.14
CA PHE A 54 5.50 -6.26 6.64
C PHE A 54 4.91 -5.41 7.77
N THR A 55 4.11 -4.40 7.41
CA THR A 55 3.36 -3.59 8.39
C THR A 55 1.91 -4.05 8.38
N ASP A 56 1.39 -4.46 9.54
CA ASP A 56 -0.02 -4.81 9.65
C ASP A 56 -0.88 -3.56 9.50
N ALA A 57 -1.69 -3.51 8.44
CA ALA A 57 -2.56 -2.38 8.13
C ALA A 57 -3.65 -2.16 9.18
N LYS A 58 -3.95 -3.14 10.03
CA LYS A 58 -4.92 -3.00 11.13
C LYS A 58 -4.34 -2.23 12.32
N THR A 59 -3.12 -2.60 12.74
CA THR A 59 -2.50 -2.10 13.97
C THR A 59 -1.41 -1.06 13.73
N GLY A 60 -0.86 -1.00 12.52
CA GLY A 60 0.34 -0.23 12.20
C GLY A 60 1.64 -0.85 12.73
N GLU A 61 1.58 -2.05 13.30
CA GLU A 61 2.75 -2.74 13.84
C GLU A 61 3.58 -3.37 12.73
N LYS A 62 4.91 -3.25 12.85
CA LYS A 62 5.84 -3.99 11.99
C LYS A 62 5.95 -5.44 12.49
N VAL A 63 5.63 -6.39 11.62
CA VAL A 63 5.63 -7.81 11.90
C VAL A 63 6.68 -8.50 11.04
N THR A 64 7.47 -9.38 11.67
CA THR A 64 8.42 -10.26 10.97
C THR A 64 7.95 -11.70 11.16
N LEU A 65 7.71 -12.40 10.06
CA LEU A 65 7.06 -13.70 10.06
C LEU A 65 7.81 -14.70 9.16
N PRO A 66 8.37 -15.78 9.72
CA PRO A 66 8.90 -16.89 8.93
C PRO A 66 7.77 -17.78 8.38
N GLY A 67 7.95 -18.30 7.17
CA GLY A 67 7.14 -19.42 6.65
C GLY A 67 5.69 -19.08 6.30
N SER A 68 5.38 -17.85 5.93
CA SER A 68 4.00 -17.40 5.72
C SER A 68 3.44 -17.67 4.33
N GLU A 69 2.14 -17.99 4.28
CA GLU A 69 1.38 -18.01 3.03
C GLU A 69 0.96 -16.58 2.67
N VAL A 70 1.45 -16.08 1.53
CA VAL A 70 1.09 -14.76 1.00
C VAL A 70 0.15 -14.94 -0.16
N ARG A 71 -0.99 -14.25 -0.10
CA ARG A 71 -1.95 -14.17 -1.19
C ARG A 71 -2.25 -12.73 -1.52
N GLU A 72 -2.16 -12.39 -2.79
CA GLU A 72 -2.68 -11.12 -3.28
C GLU A 72 -4.21 -11.16 -3.26
N ILE A 73 -4.81 -10.07 -2.81
CA ILE A 73 -6.26 -9.92 -2.64
C ILE A 73 -6.73 -8.62 -3.30
N THR A 74 -8.05 -8.50 -3.49
CA THR A 74 -8.61 -7.25 -4.01
C THR A 74 -8.62 -6.16 -2.94
N LYS A 75 -8.71 -4.90 -3.37
CA LYS A 75 -8.86 -3.76 -2.46
C LYS A 75 -10.08 -3.92 -1.56
N GLU A 76 -11.21 -4.38 -2.10
CA GLU A 76 -12.45 -4.54 -1.35
C GLU A 76 -12.29 -5.57 -0.23
N GLU A 77 -11.62 -6.69 -0.50
CA GLU A 77 -11.32 -7.70 0.52
C GLU A 77 -10.38 -7.14 1.59
N PHE A 78 -9.34 -6.40 1.19
CA PHE A 78 -8.40 -5.78 2.10
C PHE A 78 -9.10 -4.80 3.05
N GLU A 79 -9.88 -3.87 2.51
CA GLU A 79 -10.62 -2.86 3.26
C GLU A 79 -11.63 -3.49 4.24
N THR A 80 -12.34 -4.53 3.80
CA THR A 80 -13.33 -5.24 4.62
C THR A 80 -12.68 -5.96 5.80
N ASN A 81 -11.54 -6.62 5.57
CA ASN A 81 -10.93 -7.45 6.60
C ASN A 81 -9.99 -6.68 7.53
N ARG A 82 -9.24 -5.68 7.04
CA ARG A 82 -8.35 -4.88 7.90
C ARG A 82 -9.11 -4.05 8.94
N ALA A 83 -10.35 -3.67 8.64
CA ALA A 83 -11.18 -2.82 9.48
C ALA A 83 -11.91 -3.60 10.60
N ARG A 84 -11.86 -4.93 10.58
CA ARG A 84 -12.55 -5.84 11.52
C ARG A 84 -11.56 -6.32 12.57
#